data_AF-A0A139RJG0-F1
#
_entry.id   AF-A0A139RJG0-F1
#
_cell.length_a   1.000
_cell.length_b   1.000
_cell.length_c   1.000
_cell.angle_alpha   90.00
_cell.angle_beta   90.00
_cell.angle_gamma   90.00
#
_symmetry.space_group_name_H-M   'P 1'
#
loop_
_entity.id
_entity.type
_entity.pdbx_description
1 polymer ?
#
loop_
_entity_poly.entity_id
_entity_poly.type
_entity_poly.pdbx_seq_one_letter_code
_entity_poly.pdbx_strand_id
1 'polypeptide(L)'
;MFNAIRVSDSKPFSNESLILVQKWDCSAKLLKVKPLPLYREAIAPLTKVEFTITTTTAEAATLIEKLEDKALEFYKGYKNFFLKDFPEDKIQDNIDYPIYLGAGSGAWTNTIFKQANGIIQDRHKKPVQTKMKGKGVLKITKAPMKSVKTTQATRKLIMNNESFYEMGKANFMIREILQ
;
A
#
# COMPACT_ATOMS: atom_id res chain seq x y z
N MET A 1 -19.24 -0.58 17.26
CA MET A 1 -18.78 -0.33 15.88
C MET A 1 -18.04 -1.52 15.27
N PHE A 2 -16.74 -1.74 15.50
CA PHE A 2 -15.95 -2.71 14.71
C PHE A 2 -16.40 -4.18 14.78
N ASN A 3 -17.02 -4.65 15.87
CA ASN A 3 -17.61 -6.00 15.91
C ASN A 3 -18.73 -6.19 14.87
N ALA A 4 -19.38 -5.10 14.47
CA ALA A 4 -20.42 -5.10 13.46
C ALA A 4 -19.90 -5.08 12.02
N ILE A 5 -18.57 -5.03 11.82
CA ILE A 5 -17.89 -5.15 10.53
C ILE A 5 -17.08 -6.45 10.57
N ARG A 6 -17.49 -7.43 9.78
CA ARG A 6 -16.85 -8.75 9.74
C ARG A 6 -16.25 -8.96 8.37
N VAL A 7 -14.93 -9.08 8.30
CA VAL A 7 -14.21 -9.37 7.06
C VAL A 7 -13.88 -10.86 7.06
N SER A 8 -14.30 -11.58 6.02
CA SER A 8 -13.96 -12.99 5.88
C SER A 8 -12.46 -13.17 5.64
N ASP A 9 -11.94 -14.37 5.90
CA ASP A 9 -10.69 -14.77 5.28
C ASP A 9 -10.87 -14.86 3.75
N SER A 10 -9.76 -14.74 3.01
CA SER A 10 -9.78 -14.99 1.56
C SER A 10 -9.89 -16.49 1.29
N LYS A 11 -10.36 -16.84 0.09
CA LYS A 11 -10.13 -18.19 -0.43
C LYS A 11 -8.61 -18.42 -0.61
N PRO A 12 -8.13 -19.66 -0.45
CA PRO A 12 -6.77 -20.01 -0.86
C PRO A 12 -6.55 -19.64 -2.33
N PHE A 13 -5.36 -19.17 -2.67
CA PHE A 13 -4.94 -18.89 -4.03
C PHE A 13 -3.70 -19.73 -4.37
N SER A 14 -3.38 -19.81 -5.66
CA SER A 14 -2.33 -20.72 -6.12
C SER A 14 -0.93 -20.19 -5.79
N ASN A 15 -0.03 -21.08 -5.41
CA ASN A 15 1.34 -20.74 -5.01
C ASN A 15 2.16 -20.14 -6.18
N GLU A 16 1.75 -20.38 -7.42
CA GLU A 16 2.32 -19.77 -8.63
C GLU A 16 2.14 -18.24 -8.65
N SER A 17 1.21 -17.71 -7.85
CA SER A 17 1.04 -16.27 -7.64
C SER A 17 1.99 -15.68 -6.60
N LEU A 18 2.85 -16.48 -5.97
CA LEU A 18 3.86 -16.01 -5.02
C LEU A 18 5.16 -15.67 -5.74
N ILE A 19 5.77 -14.56 -5.34
CA ILE A 19 7.08 -14.10 -5.81
C ILE A 19 7.97 -13.77 -4.63
N LEU A 20 9.28 -14.01 -4.77
CA LEU A 20 10.28 -13.56 -3.81
C LEU A 20 10.75 -12.16 -4.18
N VAL A 21 10.58 -11.21 -3.27
CA VAL A 21 10.88 -9.81 -3.51
C VAL A 21 11.84 -9.25 -2.47
N GLN A 22 12.81 -8.45 -2.92
CA GLN A 22 13.75 -7.76 -2.05
C GLN A 22 13.21 -6.39 -1.63
N LYS A 23 13.40 -6.01 -0.37
CA LYS A 23 13.09 -4.66 0.10
C LYS A 23 14.16 -3.66 -0.35
N TRP A 24 13.71 -2.54 -0.92
CA TRP A 24 14.54 -1.39 -1.24
C TRP A 24 14.00 -0.14 -0.53
N ASP A 25 14.92 0.71 -0.10
CA ASP A 25 14.61 1.98 0.54
C ASP A 25 15.01 3.13 -0.39
N CYS A 26 14.04 3.96 -0.77
CA CYS A 26 14.28 5.20 -1.51
C CYS A 26 14.31 6.38 -0.54
N SER A 27 15.39 7.16 -0.56
CA SER A 27 15.56 8.31 0.32
C SER A 27 15.09 9.60 -0.35
N ALA A 28 14.17 10.35 0.27
CA ALA A 28 13.76 11.68 -0.19
C ALA A 28 14.94 12.67 -0.26
N LYS A 29 15.88 12.63 0.71
CA LYS A 29 17.02 13.55 0.75
C LYS A 29 18.07 13.29 -0.35
N LEU A 30 18.44 12.03 -0.54
CA LEU A 30 19.52 11.65 -1.46
C LEU A 30 19.00 11.33 -2.87
N LEU A 31 17.69 11.14 -3.03
CA LEU A 31 17.03 10.61 -4.23
C LEU A 31 17.67 9.31 -4.74
N LYS A 32 18.28 8.56 -3.82
CA LYS A 32 18.94 7.28 -4.09
C LYS A 32 18.11 6.15 -3.54
N VAL A 33 18.02 5.09 -4.34
CA VAL A 33 17.45 3.80 -3.93
C VAL A 33 18.58 2.89 -3.47
N LYS A 34 18.39 2.21 -2.33
CA LYS A 34 19.33 1.22 -1.80
C LYS A 34 18.63 -0.09 -1.49
N PRO A 35 19.21 -1.25 -1.85
CA PRO A 35 18.67 -2.53 -1.44
C PRO A 35 18.93 -2.76 0.04
N LEU A 36 18.04 -3.50 0.68
CA LEU A 36 18.28 -4.13 1.98
C LEU A 36 18.43 -5.64 1.78
N PRO A 37 19.27 -6.32 2.58
CA PRO A 37 19.39 -7.78 2.56
C PRO A 37 18.18 -8.42 3.24
N LEU A 38 16.97 -8.09 2.78
CA LEU A 38 15.70 -8.54 3.33
C LEU A 38 14.76 -8.91 2.19
N TYR A 39 14.46 -10.19 2.11
CA TYR A 39 13.58 -10.79 1.11
C TYR A 39 12.26 -11.18 1.77
N ARG A 40 11.17 -11.09 1.01
CA ARG A 40 9.83 -11.52 1.43
C ARG A 40 9.17 -12.29 0.32
N GLU A 41 8.45 -13.34 0.69
CA GLU A 41 7.41 -13.89 -0.18
C GLU A 41 6.26 -12.88 -0.23
N ALA A 42 5.80 -12.59 -1.43
CA ALA A 42 4.74 -11.63 -1.69
C ALA A 42 3.84 -12.12 -2.81
N ILE A 43 2.62 -11.62 -2.86
CA ILE A 43 1.70 -11.89 -3.95
C ILE A 43 2.13 -11.08 -5.17
N ALA A 44 2.16 -11.72 -6.34
CA ALA A 44 2.50 -11.11 -7.61
C ALA A 44 1.51 -9.98 -7.96
N PRO A 45 1.97 -8.90 -8.62
CA PRO A 45 1.06 -7.86 -9.11
C PRO A 45 0.00 -8.43 -10.06
N LEU A 46 -1.21 -7.85 -10.02
CA LEU A 46 -2.41 -8.26 -10.77
C LEU A 46 -3.04 -9.59 -10.36
N THR A 47 -2.64 -10.19 -9.24
CA THR A 47 -3.41 -11.28 -8.62
C THR A 47 -4.66 -10.71 -7.98
N LYS A 48 -5.83 -11.28 -8.31
CA LYS A 48 -7.11 -10.93 -7.69
C LYS A 48 -7.34 -11.80 -6.46
N VAL A 49 -7.75 -11.17 -5.36
CA VAL A 49 -8.11 -11.85 -4.11
C VAL A 49 -9.45 -11.29 -3.66
N GLU A 50 -10.39 -12.16 -3.33
CA GLU A 50 -11.76 -11.80 -2.96
C GLU A 50 -11.98 -11.97 -1.46
N PHE A 51 -12.75 -11.06 -0.89
CA PHE A 51 -13.15 -11.03 0.50
C PHE A 51 -14.64 -10.70 0.59
N THR A 52 -15.33 -11.30 1.56
CA THR A 52 -16.71 -10.95 1.90
C THR A 52 -16.71 -10.07 3.14
N ILE A 53 -17.36 -8.91 3.07
CA ILE A 53 -17.57 -8.04 4.23
C ILE A 53 -19.03 -8.11 4.63
N THR A 54 -19.31 -8.54 5.85
CA THR A 54 -20.66 -8.58 6.42
C THR A 54 -20.80 -7.49 7.47
N THR A 55 -21.84 -6.67 7.34
CA THR A 55 -22.21 -5.66 8.33
C THR A 55 -23.48 -6.09 9.08
N THR A 56 -23.59 -5.74 10.36
CA THR A 56 -24.76 -6.14 11.21
C THR A 56 -25.51 -4.97 11.81
N THR A 57 -25.10 -3.74 11.49
CA THR A 57 -25.74 -2.49 11.93
C THR A 57 -25.73 -1.49 10.79
N ALA A 58 -26.75 -0.63 10.71
CA ALA A 58 -26.83 0.41 9.68
C ALA A 58 -25.61 1.34 9.68
N GLU A 59 -25.10 1.73 10.85
CA GLU A 59 -23.92 2.60 10.97
C GLU A 59 -22.67 1.95 10.34
N ALA A 60 -22.47 0.65 10.54
CA ALA A 60 -21.39 -0.11 9.92
C ALA A 60 -21.57 -0.26 8.41
N ALA A 61 -22.81 -0.49 7.93
CA ALA A 61 -23.13 -0.56 6.51
C ALA A 61 -22.77 0.75 5.79
N THR A 62 -23.26 1.88 6.32
CA THR A 62 -22.96 3.22 5.78
C THR A 62 -21.46 3.55 5.80
N LEU A 63 -20.70 3.03 6.77
CA LEU A 63 -19.25 3.21 6.79
C LEU A 63 -18.56 2.43 5.66
N ILE A 64 -18.97 1.18 5.42
CA ILE A 64 -18.41 0.32 4.37
C ILE A 64 -18.82 0.79 2.97
N GLU A 65 -20.04 1.30 2.79
CA GLU A 65 -20.48 1.95 1.55
C GLU A 65 -19.56 3.12 1.15
N LYS A 66 -19.02 3.85 2.13
CA LYS A 66 -18.11 4.99 1.92
C LYS A 66 -16.63 4.60 1.89
N LEU A 67 -16.30 3.31 1.91
CA LEU A 67 -14.91 2.85 2.06
C LEU A 67 -14.03 3.31 0.88
N GLU A 68 -14.58 3.31 -0.33
CA GLU A 68 -13.91 3.77 -1.55
C GLU A 68 -13.51 5.26 -1.47
N ASP A 69 -14.45 6.13 -1.08
CA ASP A 69 -14.19 7.55 -0.84
C ASP A 69 -13.16 7.77 0.27
N LYS A 70 -13.28 7.01 1.37
CA LYS A 70 -12.35 7.09 2.50
C LYS A 70 -10.95 6.63 2.12
N ALA A 71 -10.83 5.64 1.25
CA ALA A 71 -9.55 5.18 0.71
C ALA A 71 -8.88 6.27 -0.15
N LEU A 72 -9.64 6.96 -1.01
CA LEU A 72 -9.13 8.09 -1.79
C LEU A 72 -8.73 9.27 -0.90
N GLU A 73 -9.56 9.60 0.10
CA GLU A 73 -9.27 10.66 1.08
C GLU A 73 -7.97 10.36 1.85
N PHE A 74 -7.84 9.14 2.35
CA PHE A 74 -6.63 8.66 3.02
C PHE A 74 -5.41 8.77 2.09
N TYR A 75 -5.50 8.26 0.86
CA TYR A 75 -4.41 8.30 -0.10
C TYR A 75 -3.99 9.73 -0.46
N LYS A 76 -4.95 10.64 -0.68
CA LYS A 76 -4.67 12.07 -0.92
C LYS A 76 -3.92 12.68 0.26
N GLY A 77 -4.37 12.39 1.49
CA GLY A 77 -3.68 12.81 2.71
C GLY A 77 -2.26 12.24 2.81
N TYR A 78 -2.10 10.95 2.54
CA TYR A 78 -0.81 10.25 2.57
C TYR A 78 0.15 10.75 1.48
N LYS A 79 -0.33 10.97 0.25
CA LYS A 79 0.46 11.53 -0.85
C LYS A 79 0.97 12.92 -0.49
N ASN A 80 0.09 13.79 0.01
CA ASN A 80 0.45 15.14 0.44
C ASN A 80 1.35 15.18 1.67
N PHE A 81 1.24 14.18 2.56
CA PHE A 81 2.03 14.11 3.77
C PHE A 81 3.42 13.51 3.53
N PHE A 82 3.53 12.45 2.73
CA PHE A 82 4.75 11.64 2.62
C PHE A 82 5.22 11.44 1.18
N LEU A 83 4.36 10.95 0.27
CA LEU A 83 4.81 10.53 -1.06
C LEU A 83 5.34 11.69 -1.93
N LYS A 84 4.80 12.90 -1.76
CA LYS A 84 5.23 14.10 -2.51
C LYS A 84 6.71 14.47 -2.31
N ASP A 85 7.35 13.94 -1.26
CA ASP A 85 8.76 14.21 -0.95
C ASP A 85 9.70 13.30 -1.77
N PHE A 86 9.18 12.39 -2.60
CA PHE A 86 9.93 11.42 -3.41
C PHE A 86 9.74 11.64 -4.91
N PRO A 87 10.63 11.10 -5.77
CA PRO A 87 10.47 11.16 -7.23
C PRO A 87 9.13 10.56 -7.69
N GLU A 88 8.41 11.27 -8.55
CA GLU A 88 7.07 10.86 -9.03
C GLU A 88 7.12 9.51 -9.76
N ASP A 89 8.22 9.20 -10.46
CA ASP A 89 8.39 7.92 -11.16
C ASP A 89 8.51 6.70 -10.23
N LYS A 90 8.74 6.92 -8.93
CA LYS A 90 8.76 5.91 -7.87
C LYS A 90 7.41 5.78 -7.16
N ILE A 91 6.47 6.68 -7.43
CA ILE A 91 5.09 6.61 -6.93
C ILE A 91 4.27 5.90 -8.00
N GLN A 92 3.48 4.90 -7.59
CA GLN A 92 2.61 4.20 -8.51
C GLN A 92 1.29 4.93 -8.67
N ASP A 93 0.72 4.88 -9.87
CA ASP A 93 -0.66 5.32 -10.06
C ASP A 93 -1.64 4.35 -9.40
N ASN A 94 -2.82 4.87 -9.04
CA ASN A 94 -3.94 4.04 -8.60
C ASN A 94 -4.69 3.56 -9.85
N ILE A 95 -5.07 2.28 -9.86
CA ILE A 95 -5.91 1.72 -10.92
C ILE A 95 -7.37 1.86 -10.52
N ASP A 96 -7.67 1.52 -9.27
CA ASP A 96 -8.98 1.61 -8.63
C ASP A 96 -8.81 2.35 -7.28
N TYR A 97 -9.46 1.87 -6.21
CA TYR A 97 -9.36 2.49 -4.88
C TYR A 97 -8.14 1.96 -4.11
N PRO A 98 -7.22 2.84 -3.66
CA PRO A 98 -5.94 2.43 -3.11
C PRO A 98 -6.06 1.90 -1.68
N ILE A 99 -5.30 0.86 -1.36
CA ILE A 99 -5.12 0.37 0.00
C ILE A 99 -3.66 -0.10 0.19
N TYR A 100 -3.11 0.10 1.38
CA TYR A 100 -1.79 -0.41 1.74
C TYR A 100 -1.94 -1.57 2.72
N LEU A 101 -1.40 -2.73 2.35
CA LEU A 101 -1.52 -3.97 3.12
C LEU A 101 -0.14 -4.46 3.57
N GLY A 102 -0.12 -5.03 4.79
CA GLY A 102 1.04 -5.73 5.34
C GLY A 102 2.20 -4.83 5.81
N ALA A 103 3.16 -5.48 6.48
CA ALA A 103 4.30 -4.82 7.14
C ALA A 103 5.37 -4.26 6.18
N GLY A 104 5.20 -4.42 4.87
CA GLY A 104 6.14 -3.93 3.84
C GLY A 104 5.97 -2.45 3.50
N SER A 105 4.76 -1.90 3.69
CA SER A 105 4.34 -0.60 3.16
C SER A 105 4.86 0.63 3.91
N GLY A 106 5.41 0.44 5.11
CA GLY A 106 6.00 1.50 5.92
C GLY A 106 5.16 1.86 7.15
N ALA A 107 5.68 2.79 7.96
CA ALA A 107 5.05 3.14 9.23
C ALA A 107 3.78 4.00 9.04
N TRP A 108 3.79 4.90 8.06
CA TRP A 108 2.72 5.88 7.87
C TRP A 108 1.43 5.29 7.31
N THR A 109 1.50 4.15 6.62
CA THR A 109 0.34 3.41 6.13
C THR A 109 -0.36 2.60 7.23
N ASN A 110 0.35 2.32 8.33
CA ASN A 110 -0.13 1.53 9.47
C ASN A 110 -0.42 2.39 10.71
N THR A 111 -0.47 3.72 10.55
CA THR A 111 -0.68 4.66 11.66
C THR A 111 -1.57 5.81 11.26
N ILE A 112 -2.15 6.50 12.25
CA ILE A 112 -2.77 7.80 12.06
C ILE A 112 -1.63 8.83 11.92
N PHE A 113 -1.05 8.91 10.72
CA PHE A 113 0.24 9.55 10.47
C PHE A 113 0.34 11.02 10.91
N LYS A 114 -0.77 11.77 10.90
CA LYS A 114 -0.79 13.15 11.41
C LYS A 114 -0.50 13.23 12.91
N GLN A 115 -1.03 12.29 13.70
CA GLN A 115 -0.83 12.23 15.15
C GLN A 115 0.49 11.56 15.50
N ALA A 116 0.92 10.58 14.69
CA ALA A 116 2.15 9.82 14.95
C ALA A 116 3.43 10.58 14.57
N ASN A 117 3.33 11.64 13.78
CA ASN A 117 4.45 12.47 13.38
C ASN A 117 5.11 13.15 14.60
N GLY A 118 6.43 13.03 14.72
CA GLY A 118 7.21 13.42 15.90
C GLY A 118 7.40 12.23 16.85
N ILE A 119 6.33 11.51 17.20
CA ILE A 119 6.39 10.37 18.14
C ILE A 119 7.19 9.20 17.54
N ILE A 120 6.93 8.83 16.28
CA ILE A 120 7.63 7.71 15.64
C ILE A 120 9.13 8.03 15.48
N GLN A 121 9.46 9.25 15.05
CA GLN A 121 10.84 9.69 14.88
C GLN A 121 11.60 9.63 16.21
N ASP A 122 10.94 10.01 17.30
CA ASP A 122 11.50 10.00 18.64
C ASP A 122 11.88 8.60 19.12
N ARG A 123 11.06 7.60 18.80
CA ARG A 123 11.38 6.18 19.08
C ARG A 123 12.63 5.70 18.33
N HIS A 124 12.93 6.30 17.18
CA HIS A 124 14.10 5.97 16.36
C HIS A 124 15.31 6.91 16.58
N LYS A 125 15.30 7.73 17.66
CA LYS A 125 16.44 8.61 18.02
C LYS A 125 17.65 7.84 18.56
N LYS A 126 17.45 6.72 19.27
CA LYS A 126 18.55 5.93 19.87
C LYS A 126 19.20 5.02 18.81
N PRO A 127 20.52 5.03 18.67
CA PRO A 127 21.20 4.27 17.62
C PRO A 127 21.37 2.83 18.07
N VAL A 128 20.74 1.89 17.36
CA VAL A 128 21.32 0.56 17.23
C VAL A 128 21.50 0.18 15.76
N GLN A 129 20.66 0.64 14.82
CA GLN A 129 20.97 0.42 13.38
C GLN A 129 20.27 1.33 12.35
N THR A 130 19.15 2.00 12.63
CA THR A 130 18.44 2.79 11.60
C THR A 130 17.72 4.03 12.16
N LYS A 131 18.45 5.14 12.32
CA LYS A 131 17.84 6.43 12.67
C LYS A 131 16.90 6.88 11.55
N MET A 132 15.64 7.11 11.88
CA MET A 132 14.68 7.70 10.96
C MET A 132 15.07 9.16 10.69
N LYS A 133 15.34 9.49 9.43
CA LYS A 133 15.62 10.87 9.01
C LYS A 133 14.35 11.50 8.44
N GLY A 134 13.94 12.65 8.98
CA GLY A 134 12.70 13.32 8.56
C GLY A 134 11.49 12.40 8.73
N LYS A 135 10.69 12.25 7.66
CA LYS A 135 9.57 11.29 7.61
C LYS A 135 10.01 9.87 7.25
N GLY A 136 11.30 9.58 7.13
CA GLY A 136 11.80 8.25 6.77
C GLY A 136 12.02 8.08 5.26
N VAL A 137 11.87 6.85 4.79
CA VAL A 137 12.21 6.43 3.41
C VAL A 137 11.04 5.67 2.80
N LEU A 138 10.82 5.87 1.50
CA LEU A 138 9.80 5.16 0.73
C LEU A 138 10.21 3.70 0.56
N LYS A 139 9.28 2.79 0.82
CA LYS A 139 9.50 1.34 0.75
C LYS A 139 9.09 0.85 -0.64
N ILE A 140 10.06 0.39 -1.41
CA ILE A 140 9.83 -0.10 -2.77
C ILE A 140 10.43 -1.50 -2.95
N THR A 141 10.03 -2.14 -4.03
CA THR A 141 10.51 -3.48 -4.40
C THR A 141 10.66 -3.62 -5.90
N LYS A 142 11.54 -4.51 -6.34
CA LYS A 142 11.56 -4.97 -7.73
C LYS A 142 10.60 -6.12 -7.93
N ALA A 143 9.75 -6.03 -8.94
CA ALA A 143 8.85 -7.09 -9.37
C ALA A 143 8.70 -7.06 -10.90
N PRO A 144 8.30 -8.17 -11.57
CA PRO A 144 8.12 -8.18 -13.02
C PRO A 144 7.17 -7.06 -13.47
N MET A 145 7.58 -6.28 -14.47
CA MET A 145 6.75 -5.22 -15.02
C MET A 145 5.48 -5.79 -15.64
N LYS A 146 4.34 -5.25 -15.22
CA LYS A 146 3.01 -5.63 -15.72
C LYS A 146 2.28 -4.41 -16.26
N SER A 147 1.29 -4.68 -17.10
CA SER A 147 0.35 -3.70 -17.64
C SER A 147 -1.07 -4.26 -17.59
N VAL A 148 -2.04 -3.38 -17.37
CA VAL A 148 -3.47 -3.73 -17.38
C VAL A 148 -4.13 -3.11 -18.62
N LYS A 149 -4.99 -3.89 -19.29
CA LYS A 149 -5.86 -3.35 -20.34
C LYS A 149 -7.05 -2.68 -19.68
N THR A 150 -7.23 -1.39 -19.96
CA THR A 150 -8.44 -0.64 -19.60
C THR A 150 -9.31 -0.46 -20.84
N THR A 151 -10.54 0.03 -20.67
CA THR A 151 -11.46 0.34 -21.78
C THR A 151 -10.89 1.36 -22.77
N GLN A 152 -9.98 2.22 -22.32
CA GLN A 152 -9.42 3.31 -23.12
C GLN A 152 -8.01 3.01 -23.65
N ALA A 153 -7.18 2.30 -22.88
CA ALA A 153 -5.79 2.02 -23.25
C ALA A 153 -5.16 0.90 -22.41
N THR A 154 -4.02 0.38 -22.85
CA THR A 154 -3.13 -0.41 -21.99
C THR A 154 -2.35 0.53 -21.08
N ARG A 155 -2.50 0.39 -19.77
CA ARG A 155 -1.79 1.19 -18.76
C ARG A 155 -0.70 0.35 -18.09
N LYS A 156 0.52 0.89 -18.02
CA LYS A 156 1.59 0.30 -17.21
C LYS A 156 1.29 0.51 -15.72
N LEU A 157 1.66 -0.44 -14.87
CA LEU A 157 1.44 -0.32 -13.42
C LEU A 157 2.46 0.56 -12.69
N ILE A 158 3.57 0.85 -13.35
CA ILE A 158 4.66 1.68 -12.86
C ILE A 158 5.11 2.61 -13.99
N MET A 159 5.59 3.79 -13.62
CA MET A 159 6.10 4.78 -14.57
C MET A 159 7.59 4.62 -14.85
N ASN A 160 8.35 4.07 -13.90
CA ASN A 160 9.79 3.86 -14.05
C ASN A 160 10.11 2.62 -14.91
N ASN A 161 11.31 2.62 -15.50
CA ASN A 161 11.86 1.51 -16.29
C ASN A 161 12.76 0.56 -15.47
N GLU A 162 12.77 0.72 -14.14
CA GLU A 162 13.67 -0.01 -13.23
C GLU A 162 12.95 -1.15 -12.50
N SER A 163 11.69 -1.40 -12.84
CA SER A 163 10.81 -2.40 -12.23
C SER A 163 10.47 -2.12 -10.76
N PHE A 164 10.49 -0.85 -10.32
CA PHE A 164 10.18 -0.49 -8.94
C PHE A 164 8.68 -0.28 -8.70
N TYR A 165 8.15 -1.02 -7.73
CA TYR A 165 6.79 -0.94 -7.20
C TYR A 165 6.82 -0.43 -5.75
N GLU A 166 5.81 0.32 -5.32
CA GLU A 166 5.56 0.61 -3.91
C GLU A 166 5.20 -0.70 -3.18
N MET A 167 5.97 -1.05 -2.15
CA MET A 167 5.77 -2.32 -1.45
C MET A 167 4.44 -2.30 -0.68
N GLY A 168 3.62 -3.35 -0.85
CA GLY A 168 2.35 -3.49 -0.14
C GLY A 168 1.22 -2.57 -0.64
N LYS A 169 1.42 -1.84 -1.74
CA LYS A 169 0.33 -1.11 -2.39
C LYS A 169 -0.57 -2.08 -3.16
N ALA A 170 -1.86 -1.98 -2.91
CA ALA A 170 -2.91 -2.71 -3.61
C ALA A 170 -4.04 -1.75 -4.00
N ASN A 171 -4.97 -2.23 -4.82
CA ASN A 171 -6.21 -1.54 -5.13
C ASN A 171 -7.38 -2.50 -4.90
N PHE A 172 -8.55 -1.97 -4.63
CA PHE A 172 -9.78 -2.74 -4.47
C PHE A 172 -10.96 -2.04 -5.15
N MET A 173 -12.05 -2.79 -5.31
CA MET A 173 -13.39 -2.29 -5.59
C MET A 173 -14.34 -3.03 -4.65
N ILE A 174 -15.41 -2.38 -4.21
CA ILE A 174 -16.45 -3.02 -3.41
C ILE A 174 -17.75 -3.11 -4.20
N ARG A 175 -18.52 -4.17 -3.94
CA ARG A 175 -19.85 -4.34 -4.50
C ARG A 175 -20.77 -4.93 -3.44
N GLU A 176 -21.91 -4.29 -3.24
CA GLU A 176 -22.97 -4.83 -2.39
C GLU A 176 -23.64 -6.04 -3.07
N ILE A 177 -23.93 -7.07 -2.28
CA ILE A 177 -24.69 -8.23 -2.72
C ILE A 177 -25.94 -8.29 -1.86
N LEU A 178 -27.08 -7.99 -2.46
CA LEU A 178 -28.39 -8.21 -1.83
C LEU A 178 -28.67 -9.72 -1.89
N GLN A 179 -28.92 -10.32 -0.73
CA GLN A 179 -29.38 -11.70 -0.61
C GLN A 179 -30.91 -11.75 -0.54
#